data_AF-A0A3N1HVK6-F1
#
_entry.id   AF-A0A3N1HVK6-F1
#
_cell.length_a   1.000
_cell.length_b   1.000
_cell.length_c   1.000
_cell.angle_alpha   90.00
_cell.angle_beta   90.00
_cell.angle_gamma   90.00
#
_symmetry.space_group_name_H-M   'P 1'
#
loop_
_entity.id
_entity.type
_entity.pdbx_description
1 polymer ?
#
loop_
_entity_poly.entity_id
_entity_poly.type
_entity_poly.pdbx_seq_one_letter_code
_entity_poly.pdbx_strand_id
1 'polypeptide(L)'
;MQDDRAQAFMTTLIEQLVAVRPETAGRQVTERSRLTGDLGLDSVELAELFERIREVYGEVEIADWLALATRAEGDTVGSLVRYLSMVLPEDAGQPLVAGSAR
;
A
#
# COMPACT_ATOMS: atom_id res chain seq x y z
N MET A 1 11.13 4.78 -14.58
CA MET A 1 9.74 4.33 -14.87
C MET A 1 9.26 3.33 -13.82
N GLN A 2 9.85 2.14 -13.70
CA GLN A 2 9.44 1.17 -12.67
C GLN A 2 9.72 1.65 -11.23
N ASP A 3 10.89 2.23 -10.99
CA ASP A 3 11.24 2.81 -9.68
C ASP A 3 10.33 4.00 -9.31
N ASP A 4 9.99 4.86 -10.28
CA ASP A 4 9.11 6.02 -10.06
C ASP A 4 7.70 5.57 -9.66
N ARG A 5 7.20 4.49 -10.26
CA ARG A 5 5.89 3.91 -9.97
C ARG A 5 5.86 3.22 -8.60
N ALA A 6 6.89 2.43 -8.29
CA ALA A 6 7.03 1.82 -6.97
C ALA A 6 7.09 2.88 -5.87
N GLN A 7 7.81 3.99 -6.12
CA GLN A 7 7.86 5.12 -5.20
C GLN A 7 6.51 5.82 -5.05
N ALA A 8 5.75 6.01 -6.12
CA ALA A 8 4.40 6.60 -6.04
C ALA A 8 3.46 5.74 -5.18
N PHE A 9 3.46 4.41 -5.39
CA PHE A 9 2.70 3.50 -4.53
C PHE A 9 3.18 3.55 -3.09
N MET A 10 4.50 3.61 -2.86
CA MET A 10 5.06 3.73 -1.52
C MET A 10 4.56 4.99 -0.82
N THR A 11 4.54 6.14 -1.51
CA THR A 11 4.01 7.40 -0.97
C THR A 11 2.54 7.27 -0.58
N THR A 12 1.69 6.77 -1.48
CA THR A 12 0.27 6.59 -1.16
C THR A 12 0.04 5.58 -0.04
N LEU A 13 0.80 4.49 0.01
CA LEU A 13 0.69 3.50 1.09
C LEU A 13 1.06 4.12 2.44
N ILE A 14 2.09 4.95 2.51
CA ILE A 14 2.44 5.68 3.75
C ILE A 14 1.28 6.61 4.15
N GLU A 15 0.70 7.34 3.21
CA GLU A 15 -0.45 8.21 3.48
C GLU A 15 -1.65 7.42 4.02
N GLN A 16 -2.00 6.28 3.41
CA GLN A 16 -3.10 5.44 3.88
C GLN A 16 -2.79 4.76 5.22
N LEU A 17 -1.54 4.36 5.46
CA LEU A 17 -1.10 3.83 6.75
C LEU A 17 -1.28 4.86 7.87
N VAL A 18 -0.91 6.12 7.62
CA VAL A 18 -1.12 7.21 8.59
C VAL A 18 -2.61 7.48 8.81
N ALA A 19 -3.44 7.34 7.78
CA ALA A 19 -4.88 7.53 7.89
C ALA A 19 -5.57 6.43 8.73
N VAL A 20 -5.17 5.17 8.57
CA VAL A 20 -5.66 4.04 9.37
C VAL A 20 -5.10 4.09 10.79
N ARG A 21 -3.81 4.38 10.91
CA ARG A 21 -3.08 4.33 12.18
C ARG A 21 -2.18 5.56 12.34
N PRO A 22 -2.69 6.64 12.93
CA PRO A 22 -1.95 7.89 13.09
C PRO A 22 -0.62 7.76 13.84
N GLU A 23 -0.45 6.73 14.69
CA GLU A 23 0.80 6.44 15.40
C GLU A 23 1.95 6.02 14.46
N THR A 24 1.63 5.67 13.21
CA THR A 24 2.64 5.44 12.18
C THR A 24 3.23 6.74 11.63
N ALA A 25 2.59 7.89 11.88
CA ALA A 25 3.10 9.19 11.49
C ALA A 25 4.49 9.44 12.11
N GLY A 26 5.46 9.77 11.26
CA GLY A 26 6.85 10.01 11.68
C GLY A 26 7.65 8.74 11.98
N ARG A 27 7.07 7.53 11.88
CA ARG A 27 7.85 6.29 11.89
C ARG A 27 8.59 6.15 10.55
N GLN A 28 9.80 5.62 10.59
CA GLN A 28 10.53 5.28 9.38
C GLN A 28 9.92 4.01 8.77
N VAL A 29 9.09 4.19 7.74
CA VAL A 29 8.48 3.09 6.97
C VAL A 29 9.36 2.80 5.75
N THR A 30 9.71 1.53 5.56
CA THR A 30 10.53 1.06 4.44
C THR A 30 9.86 -0.14 3.76
N GLU A 31 10.33 -0.54 2.59
CA GLU A 31 9.84 -1.74 1.90
C GLU A 31 9.98 -3.03 2.73
N ARG A 32 10.94 -3.05 3.66
CA ARG A 32 11.18 -4.21 4.54
C ARG A 32 10.30 -4.22 5.78
N SER A 33 9.61 -3.11 6.08
CA SER A 33 8.74 -2.99 7.25
C SER A 33 7.55 -3.94 7.11
N ARG A 34 7.35 -4.81 8.10
CA ARG A 34 6.19 -5.71 8.20
C ARG A 34 4.97 -4.96 8.70
N LEU A 35 3.84 -5.09 8.00
CA LEU A 35 2.59 -4.43 8.35
C LEU A 35 2.10 -4.89 9.73
N THR A 36 2.05 -6.20 9.97
CA THR A 36 1.60 -6.74 11.26
C THR A 36 2.73 -6.82 12.29
N GLY A 37 3.96 -7.15 11.85
CA GLY A 37 5.09 -7.39 12.76
C GLY A 37 5.78 -6.12 13.28
N ASP A 38 6.09 -5.17 12.39
CA ASP A 38 6.88 -3.98 12.74
C ASP A 38 5.99 -2.76 12.97
N LEU A 39 4.99 -2.58 12.10
CA LEU A 39 4.05 -1.47 12.15
C LEU A 39 2.89 -1.75 13.12
N GLY A 40 2.63 -3.03 13.40
CA GLY A 40 1.70 -3.47 14.44
C GLY A 40 0.24 -3.47 14.03
N LEU A 41 -0.05 -3.44 12.72
CA LEU A 41 -1.42 -3.48 12.22
C LEU A 41 -2.11 -4.77 12.66
N ASP A 42 -3.29 -4.64 13.27
CA ASP A 42 -4.16 -5.77 13.50
C ASP A 42 -4.98 -6.14 12.25
N SER A 43 -5.81 -7.18 12.34
CA SER A 43 -6.62 -7.64 11.22
C SER A 43 -7.67 -6.63 10.74
N VAL A 44 -8.18 -5.77 11.64
CA VAL A 44 -9.18 -4.76 11.33
C VAL A 44 -8.52 -3.58 10.61
N GLU A 45 -7.39 -3.10 11.14
CA GLU A 45 -6.59 -2.05 10.51
C GLU A 45 -6.05 -2.49 9.14
N LEU A 46 -5.65 -3.76 9.00
CA LEU A 46 -5.21 -4.30 7.72
C LEU A 46 -6.35 -4.34 6.69
N ALA A 47 -7.57 -4.73 7.11
CA ALA A 47 -8.73 -4.69 6.24
C ALA A 47 -9.08 -3.24 5.83
N GLU A 48 -9.03 -2.30 6.78
CA GLU A 48 -9.26 -0.88 6.49
C GLU A 48 -8.24 -0.32 5.50
N LEU A 49 -6.94 -0.64 5.68
CA LEU A 49 -5.89 -0.24 4.74
C LEU A 49 -6.23 -0.68 3.32
N PHE A 50 -6.71 -1.92 3.15
CA PHE A 50 -7.11 -2.44 1.84
C PHE A 50 -8.35 -1.75 1.27
N GLU A 51 -9.37 -1.46 2.09
CA GLU A 51 -10.52 -0.67 1.64
C GLU A 51 -10.08 0.70 1.11
N ARG A 52 -9.20 1.40 1.84
CA ARG A 52 -8.68 2.71 1.40
C ARG A 52 -7.85 2.62 0.13
N ILE A 53 -7.02 1.58 -0.01
CA ILE A 53 -6.26 1.33 -1.25
C ILE A 53 -7.23 1.09 -2.42
N ARG A 54 -8.32 0.35 -2.20
CA ARG A 54 -9.36 0.11 -3.21
C ARG A 54 -10.11 1.38 -3.61
N GLU A 55 -10.34 2.30 -2.66
CA GLU A 55 -10.91 3.62 -2.97
C GLU A 55 -10.01 4.44 -3.89
N VAL A 56 -8.68 4.29 -3.79
CA VAL A 56 -7.71 5.01 -4.63
C VAL A 56 -7.50 4.33 -5.99
N TYR A 57 -7.39 3.00 -6.01
CA TYR A 57 -6.87 2.24 -7.16
C TYR A 57 -7.86 1.25 -7.78
N GLY A 58 -9.01 0.98 -7.16
CA GLY A 58 -10.02 0.05 -7.65
C GLY A 58 -9.82 -1.39 -7.16
N GLU A 59 -9.90 -2.37 -8.07
CA GLU A 59 -9.96 -3.81 -7.76
C GLU A 59 -8.63 -4.34 -7.22
N VAL A 60 -8.49 -4.32 -5.88
CA VAL A 60 -7.31 -4.80 -5.15
C VAL A 60 -7.78 -5.72 -4.04
N GLU A 61 -7.48 -7.02 -4.14
CA GLU A 61 -7.93 -7.99 -3.14
C GLU A 61 -6.84 -8.33 -2.10
N ILE A 62 -7.24 -8.34 -0.82
CA ILE A 62 -6.34 -8.69 0.29
C ILE A 62 -5.88 -10.14 0.23
N ALA A 63 -6.75 -11.06 -0.20
CA ALA A 63 -6.44 -12.48 -0.28
C ALA A 63 -5.35 -12.78 -1.32
N ASP A 64 -5.41 -12.10 -2.46
CA ASP A 64 -4.43 -12.25 -3.54
C ASP A 64 -3.06 -11.71 -3.12
N TRP A 65 -3.04 -10.55 -2.45
CA TRP A 65 -1.82 -10.03 -1.85
C TRP A 65 -1.26 -10.99 -0.79
N LEU A 66 -2.07 -11.50 0.14
CA LEU A 66 -1.61 -12.41 1.19
C LEU A 66 -1.02 -13.71 0.62
N ALA A 67 -1.63 -14.24 -0.45
CA ALA A 67 -1.11 -15.42 -1.16
C ALA A 67 0.26 -15.14 -1.78
N LEU A 68 0.48 -13.95 -2.33
CA LEU A 68 1.78 -13.50 -2.82
C LEU A 68 2.78 -13.28 -1.67
N ALA A 69 2.38 -12.57 -0.63
CA ALA A 69 3.20 -12.19 0.52
C ALA A 69 3.76 -13.42 1.24
N THR A 70 2.95 -14.48 1.36
CA THR A 70 3.34 -15.78 1.93
C THR A 70 4.44 -16.47 1.12
N ARG A 71 4.48 -16.27 -0.19
CA ARG A 71 5.53 -16.79 -1.08
C ARG A 71 6.77 -15.89 -1.13
N ALA A 72 6.69 -14.68 -0.59
CA ALA A 72 7.75 -13.68 -0.56
C ALA A 72 8.34 -13.53 0.86
N GLU A 73 9.01 -12.40 1.14
CA GLU A 73 9.62 -12.09 2.45
C GLU A 73 8.59 -11.80 3.58
N GLY A 74 7.28 -11.95 3.31
CA GLY A 74 6.19 -11.75 4.25
C GLY A 74 5.26 -10.57 3.90
N ASP A 75 4.49 -10.16 4.89
CA ASP A 75 3.49 -9.08 4.86
C ASP A 75 4.14 -7.68 4.92
N THR A 76 5.17 -7.45 4.11
CA THR A 76 5.90 -6.18 4.11
C THR A 76 5.24 -5.13 3.23
N VAL A 77 5.55 -3.86 3.49
CA VAL A 77 5.13 -2.76 2.61
C VAL A 77 5.63 -3.00 1.18
N GLY A 78 6.85 -3.51 1.01
CA GLY A 78 7.41 -3.84 -0.31
C GLY A 78 6.67 -4.97 -1.02
N SER A 79 6.15 -5.97 -0.30
CA SER A 79 5.34 -7.02 -0.93
C SER A 79 4.00 -6.49 -1.42
N LEU A 80 3.43 -5.50 -0.71
CA LEU A 80 2.22 -4.79 -1.13
C LEU A 80 2.48 -3.88 -2.34
N VAL A 81 3.56 -3.08 -2.33
CA VAL A 81 3.97 -2.27 -3.51
C VAL A 81 4.17 -3.15 -4.74
N ARG A 82 4.85 -4.29 -4.58
CA ARG A 82 5.05 -5.27 -5.66
C ARG A 82 3.71 -5.79 -6.17
N TYR A 83 2.79 -6.14 -5.28
CA TYR A 83 1.46 -6.60 -5.66
C TYR A 83 0.70 -5.55 -6.48
N LEU A 84 0.62 -4.31 -5.99
CA LEU A 84 -0.02 -3.20 -6.70
C LEU A 84 0.59 -2.97 -8.08
N SER A 85 1.92 -3.08 -8.20
CA SER A 85 2.62 -2.94 -9.47
C SER A 85 2.27 -4.04 -10.49
N MET A 86 1.89 -5.23 -10.02
CA MET A 86 1.50 -6.35 -10.89
C MET A 86 0.04 -6.31 -11.32
N VAL A 87 -0.86 -5.90 -10.43
CA VAL A 87 -2.32 -5.97 -10.70
C VAL A 87 -2.87 -4.69 -11.32
N LEU A 88 -2.27 -3.54 -11.02
CA LEU A 88 -2.74 -2.27 -11.54
C LEU A 88 -2.11 -1.98 -12.92
N PRO A 89 -2.83 -1.29 -13.82
CA PRO A 89 -2.27 -0.82 -15.09
C PRO A 89 -1.19 0.24 -14.86
N GLU A 90 -0.32 0.48 -15.85
CA GLU A 90 0.83 1.39 -15.71
C GLU A 90 0.42 2.83 -15.36
N ASP A 91 -0.72 3.30 -15.88
CA ASP A 91 -1.25 4.65 -15.62
C ASP A 91 -1.86 4.82 -14.22
N ALA A 92 -2.07 3.73 -13.46
CA ALA A 92 -2.63 3.79 -12.11
C ALA A 92 -1.62 4.23 -11.04
N GLY A 93 -0.35 4.47 -11.40
CA GLY A 93 0.65 5.02 -10.47
C GLY A 93 0.36 6.48 -10.07
N GLN A 94 -0.65 7.11 -10.66
CA GLN A 94 -1.10 8.45 -10.28
C GLN A 94 -2.35 8.32 -9.39
N PRO A 95 -2.31 8.77 -8.13
CA PRO A 95 -3.52 8.84 -7.32
C PRO A 95 -4.56 9.71 -8.06
N LEU A 96 -5.83 9.31 -8.02
CA LEU A 96 -6.94 9.92 -8.77
C LEU A 96 -7.20 11.42 -8.47
N VAL A 97 -6.37 12.05 -7.63
CA VAL A 97 -6.52 13.43 -7.15
C VAL A 97 -5.29 14.26 -7.51
N ALA A 98 -5.11 14.51 -8.81
CA ALA A 98 -4.24 15.58 -9.28
C ALA A 98 -4.87 16.30 -10.49
N GLY A 99 -5.95 17.05 -10.25
CA GLY A 99 -6.31 18.18 -11.12
C GLY A 99 -7.79 18.35 -11.44
N SER A 100 -8.45 19.26 -10.72
CA SER A 100 -9.05 20.49 -11.28
C SER A 100 -10.15 21.04 -10.38
N ALA A 101 -9.81 22.04 -9.57
CA ALA A 101 -10.65 23.22 -9.42
C ALA A 101 -9.71 24.41 -9.22
N ARG A 102 -9.72 25.29 -10.23
CA ARG A 102 -9.11 26.62 -10.20
C ARG A 102 -9.77 27.50 -9.15
#